data_AF-L8HPU7-F1
#
_entry.id   AF-L8HPU7-F1
#
_cell.length_a   1.000
_cell.length_b   1.000
_cell.length_c   1.000
_cell.angle_alpha   90.00
_cell.angle_beta   90.00
_cell.angle_gamma   90.00
#
_symmetry.space_group_name_H-M   'P 1'
#
loop_
_entity.id
_entity.type
_entity.pdbx_description
1 polymer ?
#
loop_
_entity_poly.entity_id
_entity_poly.type
_entity_poly.pdbx_seq_one_letter_code
_entity_poly.pdbx_strand_id
1 'polypeptide(L)'
;CVYVKQRRELDFRGRKIQVVLARGTSLPQFPERPGFIRVSQCQVKLAVESAGHNRSKVFIYCFVNPGGWIPSWLINLLVKNGIPGFLADLENACLRYQRRT
;
A
#
# COMPACT_ATOMS: atom_id res chain seq x y z
N CYS A 1 -12.53 1.36 -5.50
CA CYS A 1 -11.43 1.14 -6.47
C CYS A 1 -11.51 -0.31 -6.95
N VAL A 2 -11.44 -0.58 -8.26
CA VAL A 2 -11.06 -1.91 -8.75
C VAL A 2 -9.61 -1.79 -9.17
N TYR A 3 -8.76 -2.76 -8.81
CA TYR A 3 -7.35 -2.70 -9.16
C TYR A 3 -6.84 -4.09 -9.50
N VAL A 4 -5.83 -4.12 -10.36
CA VAL A 4 -5.01 -5.31 -10.58
C VAL A 4 -3.76 -5.21 -9.73
N LYS A 5 -3.34 -6.33 -9.16
CA LYS A 5 -2.13 -6.44 -8.35
C LYS A 5 -1.24 -7.53 -8.91
N GLN A 6 0.05 -7.22 -9.05
CA GLN A 6 1.06 -8.18 -9.45
C GLN A 6 2.21 -8.15 -8.45
N ARG A 7 2.65 -9.34 -8.01
CA ARG A 7 3.90 -9.52 -7.26
C ARG A 7 4.98 -10.01 -8.22
N ARG A 8 6.20 -9.52 -8.04
CA ARG A 8 7.41 -9.99 -8.73
C ARG A 8 8.55 -10.10 -7.73
N GLU A 9 9.43 -11.06 -7.96
CA GLU A 9 10.70 -11.15 -7.26
C GLU A 9 11.78 -10.79 -8.27
N LEU A 10 12.63 -9.83 -7.89
CA LEU A 10 13.69 -9.31 -8.73
C LEU A 10 15.03 -9.60 -8.06
N ASP A 11 16.03 -9.96 -8.85
CA ASP A 11 17.43 -9.92 -8.44
C ASP A 11 18.07 -8.69 -9.08
N PHE A 12 18.47 -7.73 -8.25
CA PHE A 12 19.16 -6.53 -8.69
C PHE A 12 20.51 -6.44 -7.99
N ARG A 13 21.59 -6.69 -8.76
CA ARG A 13 22.98 -6.66 -8.26
C ARG A 13 23.20 -7.62 -7.07
N GLY A 14 22.64 -8.82 -7.14
CA GLY A 14 22.74 -9.85 -6.09
C GLY A 14 21.82 -9.59 -4.90
N ARG A 15 20.94 -8.59 -4.97
CA ARG A 15 19.95 -8.30 -3.92
C ARG A 15 18.58 -8.77 -4.37
N LYS A 16 17.96 -9.64 -3.57
CA LYS A 16 16.58 -10.09 -3.76
C LYS A 16 15.62 -9.00 -3.30
N ILE A 17 14.82 -8.47 -4.23
CA ILE A 17 13.82 -7.43 -3.98
C ILE A 17 12.45 -8.01 -4.31
N GLN A 18 11.54 -7.95 -3.34
CA GLN A 18 10.13 -8.29 -3.56
C GLN A 18 9.37 -7.03 -3.96
N VAL A 19 8.80 -7.02 -5.15
CA VAL A 19 8.06 -5.88 -5.69
C VAL A 19 6.59 -6.24 -5.84
N VAL A 20 5.72 -5.38 -5.34
CA VAL A 20 4.26 -5.45 -5.56
C VAL A 20 3.82 -4.19 -6.27
N LEU A 21 3.19 -4.36 -7.42
CA LEU A 21 2.63 -3.29 -8.23
C LEU A 21 1.11 -3.41 -8.19
N ALA A 22 0.42 -2.30 -7.97
CA ALA A 22 -1.01 -2.21 -8.11
C ALA A 22 -1.40 -0.98 -8.93
N ARG A 23 -2.41 -1.14 -9.78
CA ARG A 23 -2.96 -0.06 -10.61
C ARG A 23 -4.47 -0.19 -10.68
N GLY A 24 -5.16 0.94 -10.61
CA GLY A 24 -6.59 1.05 -10.84
C GLY A 24 -6.98 0.51 -12.22
N THR A 25 -8.12 -0.17 -12.26
CA THR A 25 -8.78 -0.67 -13.46
C THR A 25 -10.28 -0.49 -13.33
N SER A 26 -11.04 -0.74 -14.38
CA SER A 26 -12.50 -0.77 -14.38
C SER A 26 -12.98 -2.10 -14.93
N LEU A 27 -14.03 -2.63 -14.34
CA LEU A 27 -14.62 -3.90 -14.72
C LEU A 27 -16.15 -3.75 -14.64
N PRO A 28 -16.91 -4.09 -15.69
CA PRO A 28 -18.37 -3.95 -15.70
C PRO A 28 -19.06 -4.71 -14.57
N GLN A 29 -18.46 -5.81 -14.09
CA GLN A 29 -18.99 -6.61 -12.98
C GLN A 29 -18.93 -5.87 -11.62
N PHE A 30 -18.17 -4.77 -11.55
CA PHE A 30 -17.95 -3.99 -10.34
C PHE A 30 -18.28 -2.50 -10.58
N PRO A 31 -19.57 -2.16 -10.80
CA PRO A 31 -19.98 -0.79 -11.08
C PRO A 31 -19.77 0.14 -9.87
N GLU A 32 -19.97 1.43 -10.11
CA GLU A 32 -20.03 2.43 -9.04
C GLU A 32 -21.26 2.19 -8.17
N ARG A 33 -21.14 2.54 -6.88
CA ARG A 33 -22.20 2.33 -5.89
C ARG A 33 -22.73 3.70 -5.45
N PRO A 34 -24.05 3.91 -5.40
CA PRO A 34 -24.62 5.12 -4.83
C PRO A 34 -24.10 5.37 -3.41
N GLY A 35 -23.75 6.62 -3.10
CA GLY A 35 -23.20 7.01 -1.80
C GLY A 35 -21.70 6.74 -1.60
N PHE A 36 -21.01 6.13 -2.57
CA PHE A 36 -19.57 5.89 -2.50
C PHE A 36 -18.83 6.52 -3.67
N ILE A 37 -17.71 7.19 -3.40
CA ILE A 37 -16.82 7.69 -4.45
C ILE A 37 -15.95 6.54 -4.95
N ARG A 38 -16.07 6.21 -6.23
CA ARG A 38 -15.18 5.26 -6.89
C ARG A 38 -13.86 5.97 -7.22
N VAL A 39 -12.81 5.66 -6.47
CA VAL A 39 -11.44 5.98 -6.88
C VAL A 39 -11.13 5.32 -8.22
N SER A 40 -10.97 6.14 -9.25
CA SER A 40 -10.74 5.73 -10.65
C SER A 40 -9.26 5.75 -11.04
N GLN A 41 -8.46 6.63 -10.42
CA GLN A 41 -7.01 6.71 -10.64
C GLN A 41 -6.29 6.32 -9.36
N CYS A 42 -5.62 5.17 -9.39
CA CYS A 42 -4.81 4.69 -8.29
C CYS A 42 -3.58 3.97 -8.85
N GLN A 43 -2.42 4.23 -8.27
CA GLN A 43 -1.19 3.52 -8.54
C GLN A 43 -0.40 3.36 -7.25
N VAL A 44 -0.06 2.12 -6.90
CA VAL A 44 0.76 1.80 -5.74
C VAL A 44 1.91 0.92 -6.20
N LYS A 45 3.11 1.24 -5.73
CA LYS A 45 4.31 0.42 -5.92
C LYS A 45 4.95 0.21 -4.57
N LEU A 46 5.21 -1.04 -4.23
CA LEU A 46 5.86 -1.45 -3.01
C LEU A 46 7.10 -2.24 -3.39
N ALA A 47 8.24 -1.89 -2.81
CA ALA A 47 9.46 -2.68 -2.91
C ALA A 47 9.95 -2.99 -1.50
N VAL A 48 10.29 -4.24 -1.26
CA VAL A 48 10.80 -4.73 0.02
C VAL A 48 12.11 -5.45 -0.25
N GLU A 49 13.16 -5.02 0.45
CA GLU A 49 14.45 -5.70 0.48
C GLU A 49 14.84 -6.01 1.93
N SER A 50 15.69 -7.02 2.13
CA SER A 50 16.26 -7.29 3.45
C SER A 50 17.20 -6.16 3.85
N ALA A 51 17.04 -5.65 5.07
CA ALA A 51 17.99 -4.73 5.69
C ALA A 51 19.02 -5.47 6.59
N GLY A 52 19.02 -6.81 6.56
CA GLY A 52 19.76 -7.63 7.52
C GLY A 52 19.09 -7.68 8.90
N HIS A 53 19.62 -8.53 9.80
CA HIS A 53 19.21 -8.58 11.21
C HIS A 53 17.68 -8.67 11.45
N ASN A 54 16.98 -9.50 10.67
CA ASN A 54 15.51 -9.66 10.70
C ASN A 54 14.71 -8.38 10.41
N ARG A 55 15.33 -7.38 9.78
CA ARG A 55 14.68 -6.13 9.36
C ARG A 55 14.49 -6.11 7.86
N SER A 56 13.47 -5.38 7.44
CA SER A 56 13.19 -5.12 6.03
C SER A 56 13.25 -3.63 5.76
N LYS A 57 13.84 -3.24 4.63
CA LYS A 57 13.74 -1.90 4.10
C LYS A 57 12.62 -1.87 3.09
N VAL A 58 11.69 -0.93 3.28
CA VAL A 58 10.47 -0.82 2.49
C VAL A 58 10.43 0.53 1.78
N PHE A 59 10.14 0.51 0.49
CA PHE A 59 9.83 1.69 -0.30
C PHE A 59 8.39 1.61 -0.77
N ILE A 60 7.61 2.67 -0.51
CA ILE A 60 6.20 2.77 -0.91
C ILE A 60 6.02 4.02 -1.75
N TYR A 61 5.58 3.84 -2.99
CA TYR A 61 5.02 4.89 -3.83
C TYR A 61 3.52 4.72 -3.89
N CYS A 62 2.77 5.78 -3.59
CA CYS A 62 1.31 5.76 -3.61
C CYS A 62 0.78 7.03 -4.28
N PHE A 63 -0.02 6.86 -5.31
CA PHE A 63 -0.79 7.91 -5.95
C PHE A 63 -2.26 7.49 -5.98
N VAL A 64 -3.13 8.31 -5.42
CA VAL A 64 -4.58 8.05 -5.37
C VAL A 64 -5.31 9.36 -5.64
N ASN A 65 -6.20 9.36 -6.63
CA ASN A 65 -7.17 10.42 -6.79
C ASN A 65 -8.43 10.07 -5.97
N PRO A 66 -8.70 10.78 -4.87
CA PRO A 66 -9.85 10.50 -4.01
C PRO A 66 -11.20 10.85 -4.67
N GLY A 67 -11.21 11.55 -5.82
CA GLY A 67 -12.45 11.97 -6.49
C GLY A 67 -13.16 13.15 -5.80
N GLY A 68 -12.44 13.93 -5.00
CA GLY A 68 -12.98 15.07 -4.27
C GLY A 68 -11.91 15.83 -3.49
N TRP A 69 -12.32 16.91 -2.84
CA TRP A 69 -11.43 17.71 -2.00
C TRP A 69 -11.12 16.99 -0.68
N ILE A 70 -9.85 17.01 -0.27
CA ILE A 70 -9.43 16.50 1.04
C ILE A 70 -9.21 17.68 1.99
N PRO A 71 -9.92 17.75 3.12
CA PRO A 71 -9.70 18.79 4.10
C PRO A 71 -8.30 18.74 4.73
N SER A 72 -7.66 19.90 4.90
CA SER A 72 -6.30 19.99 5.48
C SER A 72 -6.22 19.46 6.91
N TRP A 73 -7.29 19.62 7.71
CA TRP A 73 -7.33 19.07 9.07
C TRP A 73 -7.25 17.53 9.07
N LEU A 74 -7.83 16.88 8.07
CA LEU A 74 -7.80 15.43 7.92
C LEU A 74 -6.41 14.97 7.50
N ILE A 75 -5.74 15.69 6.60
CA ILE A 75 -4.34 15.44 6.23
C ILE A 75 -3.45 15.53 7.48
N ASN A 76 -3.63 16.56 8.29
CA ASN A 76 -2.84 16.75 9.51
C ASN A 76 -3.06 15.62 10.53
N LEU A 77 -4.31 15.15 10.69
CA LEU A 77 -4.63 14.03 11.56
C LEU A 77 -3.98 12.74 11.06
N LEU A 78 -4.01 12.49 9.74
CA LEU A 78 -3.36 11.34 9.12
C LEU A 78 -1.84 11.37 9.31
N VAL A 79 -1.19 12.52 9.11
CA VAL A 79 0.27 12.64 9.27
C VAL A 79 0.68 12.47 10.73
N LYS A 80 -0.04 13.08 11.67
CA LYS A 80 0.33 13.04 13.09
C LYS A 80 0.06 11.70 13.75
N ASN A 81 -1.08 11.08 13.45
CA ASN A 81 -1.58 9.93 14.21
C ASN A 81 -1.82 8.71 13.32
N GLY A 82 -2.41 8.92 12.13
CA GLY A 82 -2.84 7.83 11.25
C GLY A 82 -1.69 6.98 10.71
N ILE A 83 -0.69 7.63 10.08
CA ILE A 83 0.44 6.93 9.46
C ILE A 83 1.31 6.24 10.52
N PRO A 84 1.74 6.89 11.63
CA PRO A 84 2.53 6.22 12.65
C PRO A 84 1.80 5.03 13.27
N GLY A 85 0.50 5.19 13.60
CA GLY A 85 -0.31 4.10 14.15
C GLY A 85 -0.43 2.92 13.18
N PHE A 86 -0.72 3.19 11.91
CA PHE A 86 -0.79 2.17 10.87
C PHE A 86 0.52 1.37 10.72
N LEU A 87 1.68 2.05 10.75
CA LEU A 87 2.98 1.37 10.64
C LEU A 87 3.26 0.50 11.87
N ALA A 88 2.91 0.95 13.07
CA ALA A 88 3.04 0.16 14.29
C ALA A 88 2.13 -1.09 14.25
N ASP A 89 0.90 -0.95 13.77
CA ASP A 89 -0.03 -2.07 13.60
C ASP A 89 0.46 -3.08 12.56
N LEU A 90 1.05 -2.60 11.46
CA LEU A 90 1.64 -3.45 10.42
C LEU A 90 2.82 -4.24 10.97
N GLU A 91 3.72 -3.61 11.73
CA GLU A 91 4.85 -4.28 12.37
C GLU A 91 4.36 -5.35 13.36
N ASN A 92 3.36 -5.03 14.19
CA ASN A 92 2.73 -5.98 15.11
C ASN A 92 2.11 -7.18 14.37
N ALA A 93 1.46 -6.94 13.23
CA ALA A 93 0.91 -8.01 12.41
C ALA A 93 2.01 -8.94 11.86
N CYS A 94 3.13 -8.38 11.39
CA CYS A 94 4.30 -9.16 10.95
C CYS A 94 4.87 -10.04 12.07
N LEU A 95 5.06 -9.47 13.27
CA LEU A 95 5.56 -10.21 14.43
C LEU A 95 4.62 -11.35 14.84
N ARG A 96 3.30 -11.12 14.77
CA ARG A 96 2.30 -12.16 15.07
C ARG A 96 2.27 -13.27 14.02
N TYR A 97 2.45 -12.93 12.75
CA TYR A 97 2.52 -13.93 11.67
C TYR A 97 3.73 -14.85 11.87
N GLN A 98 4.91 -14.27 12.17
CA GLN A 98 6.14 -15.03 12.44
C GLN A 98 6.02 -15.99 13.62
N ARG A 99 5.25 -15.65 14.67
CA ARG A 99 5.04 -16.56 15.82
C ARG A 99 4.13 -17.75 15.51
N ARG A 100 3.34 -17.68 14.43
CA ARG A 100 2.39 -18.73 14.03
C ARG A 100 2.99 -19.71 13.01
N THR A 101 4.04 -19.29 12.32
CA THR A 101 4.82 -20.09 11.35
C THR A 101 6.05 -20.67 12.00
#